data_AF-A0A7J4Q090-F1
#
_entry.id   AF-A0A7J4Q090-F1
#
_cell.length_a   1.000
_cell.length_b   1.000
_cell.length_c   1.000
_cell.angle_alpha   90.00
_cell.angle_beta   90.00
_cell.angle_gamma   90.00
#
_symmetry.space_group_name_H-M   'P 1'
#
loop_
_entity.id
_entity.type
_entity.pdbx_description
1 polymer ?
#
loop_
_entity_poly.entity_id
_entity_poly.type
_entity_poly.pdbx_seq_one_letter_code
_entity_poly.pdbx_strand_id
1 'polypeptide(L)'
;VLSVRIESDAYWGFGLFNSGYLNAIEITGPFEQRMRLMFDLKASIGRNPWEFKHQNAAGKWLAKHHPSVTLKTNEGVWREGMDAAQATFETSIELLEQRSIEVEKRMKMQEEGPEWIIEKAQVSFAAAQFDLDIARNALADENAPGLERALARVEAALIEADPGTGLLSSDYAASAPEDMLLRTEPASEFSDHAHLEIVDLTTPDEEEE
;
A
#
# COMPACT_ATOMS: atom_id res chain seq x y z
N VAL A 1 9.41 19.92 -2.31
CA VAL A 1 9.92 19.33 -1.05
C VAL A 1 9.01 19.78 0.08
N LEU A 2 8.63 18.87 0.97
CA LEU A 2 7.88 19.18 2.19
C LEU A 2 8.82 19.76 3.24
N SER A 3 8.42 20.85 3.90
CA SER A 3 9.17 21.48 4.98
C SER A 3 8.23 21.87 6.10
N VAL A 4 8.64 21.57 7.33
CA VAL A 4 7.89 21.83 8.56
C VAL A 4 8.76 22.67 9.48
N ARG A 5 8.21 23.79 9.97
CA ARG A 5 8.82 24.61 11.00
C ARG A 5 7.88 24.67 12.19
N ILE A 6 8.42 24.50 13.39
CA ILE A 6 7.68 24.54 14.65
C ILE A 6 8.29 25.60 15.53
N GLU A 7 7.47 26.55 15.96
CA GLU A 7 7.81 27.53 16.98
C GLU A 7 6.93 27.31 18.21
N SER A 8 7.50 27.46 19.39
CA SER A 8 6.79 27.24 20.65
C SER A 8 6.95 28.44 21.56
N ASP A 9 5.82 29.07 21.90
CA ASP A 9 5.79 30.28 22.72
C ASP A 9 4.83 30.13 23.89
N ALA A 10 5.20 30.72 25.03
CA ALA A 10 4.26 30.90 26.13
C ALA A 10 3.20 31.95 25.71
N TYR A 11 1.98 31.49 25.44
CA TYR A 11 0.90 32.37 24.96
C TYR A 11 -0.02 32.88 26.08
N TRP A 12 0.06 32.26 27.26
CA TRP A 12 -0.67 32.68 28.46
C TRP A 12 0.19 32.51 29.71
N GLY A 13 0.21 33.53 30.55
CA GLY A 13 0.82 33.49 31.87
C GLY A 13 0.41 34.66 32.75
N PHE A 14 0.50 34.47 34.06
CA PHE A 14 0.34 35.50 35.08
C PHE A 14 1.54 35.46 36.04
N GLY A 15 2.44 36.44 35.93
CA GLY A 15 3.68 36.47 36.71
C GLY A 15 4.61 35.30 36.38
N LEU A 16 4.98 34.50 37.38
CA LEU A 16 5.86 33.33 37.24
C LEU A 16 5.14 32.06 36.75
N PHE A 17 3.81 32.10 36.59
CA PHE A 17 3.02 30.94 36.18
C PHE A 17 2.60 31.08 34.71
N ASN A 18 3.10 30.22 33.84
CA ASN A 18 2.62 30.02 32.48
C ASN A 18 1.64 28.83 32.46
N SER A 19 0.49 28.97 31.79
CA SER A 19 -0.51 27.88 31.73
C SER A 19 -0.62 27.22 30.35
N GLY A 20 0.50 27.15 29.63
CA GLY A 20 0.60 26.40 28.39
C GLY A 20 1.46 27.09 27.34
N TYR A 21 1.91 26.29 26.39
CA TYR A 21 2.62 26.73 25.20
C TYR A 21 1.69 26.65 24.00
N LEU A 22 1.84 27.60 23.08
CA LEU A 22 1.25 27.57 21.76
C LEU A 22 2.33 27.13 20.79
N ASN A 23 2.03 26.12 19.99
CA ASN A 23 2.92 25.66 18.93
C ASN A 23 2.40 26.19 17.59
N ALA A 24 3.17 27.06 16.95
CA ALA A 24 2.92 27.48 15.58
C ALA A 24 3.62 26.51 14.64
N ILE A 25 2.83 25.80 13.82
CA ILE A 25 3.33 24.78 12.90
C ILE A 25 3.13 25.34 11.49
N GLU A 26 4.23 25.72 10.84
CA GLU A 26 4.24 26.17 9.45
C GLU A 26 4.61 24.99 8.55
N ILE A 27 3.65 24.58 7.70
CA ILE A 27 3.84 23.46 6.76
C ILE A 27 3.87 24.04 5.34
N THR A 28 4.94 23.77 4.61
CA THR A 28 5.14 24.23 3.23
C THR A 28 5.55 23.06 2.33
N GLY A 29 5.25 23.12 1.04
CA GLY A 29 5.51 22.03 0.09
C GLY A 29 4.31 21.70 -0.80
N PRO A 30 4.27 20.55 -1.48
CA PRO A 30 3.13 20.13 -2.30
C PRO A 30 1.84 19.96 -1.49
N PHE A 31 0.70 20.37 -2.05
CA PHE A 31 -0.59 20.40 -1.35
C PHE A 31 -0.95 19.06 -0.70
N GLU A 32 -0.94 17.97 -1.47
CA GLU A 32 -1.28 16.62 -1.01
C GLU A 32 -0.42 16.18 0.19
N GLN A 33 0.89 16.43 0.13
CA GLN A 33 1.81 16.09 1.22
C GLN A 33 1.51 16.88 2.49
N ARG A 34 1.11 18.15 2.36
CA ARG A 34 0.71 18.96 3.52
C ARG A 34 -0.59 18.44 4.13
N MET A 35 -1.62 18.18 3.31
CA MET A 35 -2.92 17.72 3.79
C MET A 35 -2.79 16.36 4.48
N ARG A 36 -1.99 15.46 3.89
CA ARG A 36 -1.64 14.19 4.51
C ARG A 36 -1.00 14.36 5.88
N LEU A 37 0.04 15.20 5.97
CA LEU A 37 0.71 15.46 7.24
C LEU A 37 -0.24 16.06 8.29
N MET A 38 -1.11 16.98 7.87
CA MET A 38 -2.12 17.55 8.77
C MET A 38 -3.08 16.48 9.29
N PHE A 39 -3.50 15.54 8.45
CA PHE A 39 -4.36 14.44 8.82
C PHE A 39 -3.70 13.53 9.87
N ASP A 40 -2.45 13.10 9.61
CA ASP A 40 -1.67 12.29 10.55
C ASP A 40 -1.44 13.02 11.88
N LEU A 41 -1.17 14.33 11.81
CA LEU A 41 -0.96 15.17 12.98
C LEU A 41 -2.23 15.27 13.84
N LYS A 42 -3.40 15.50 13.24
CA LYS A 42 -4.69 15.52 13.96
C LYS A 42 -4.93 14.20 14.68
N ALA A 43 -4.76 13.07 13.98
CA ALA A 43 -4.96 11.75 14.55
C ALA A 43 -4.03 11.49 15.75
N SER A 44 -2.77 11.96 15.69
CA SER A 44 -1.79 11.75 16.77
C SER A 44 -2.03 12.59 18.03
N ILE A 45 -2.70 13.74 17.92
CA ILE A 45 -2.85 14.71 19.02
C ILE A 45 -4.04 14.36 19.93
N GLY A 46 -5.04 13.64 19.44
CA GLY A 46 -6.23 13.23 20.22
C GLY A 46 -7.16 14.38 20.63
N ARG A 47 -6.91 15.59 20.12
CA ARG A 47 -7.77 16.79 20.22
C ARG A 47 -7.61 17.63 18.96
N ASN A 48 -8.53 18.56 18.73
CA ASN A 48 -8.43 19.48 17.60
C ASN A 48 -7.22 20.42 17.78
N PRO A 49 -6.25 20.44 16.84
CA PRO A 49 -5.03 21.25 16.95
C PRO A 49 -5.29 22.77 17.05
N TRP A 50 -6.45 23.24 16.61
CA TRP A 50 -6.86 24.64 16.64
C TRP A 50 -7.62 25.05 17.93
N GLU A 51 -7.85 24.11 18.86
CA GLU A 51 -8.53 24.40 20.13
C GLU A 51 -7.56 24.81 21.23
N PHE A 52 -7.80 25.99 21.82
CA PHE A 52 -6.98 26.56 22.88
C PHE A 52 -7.77 26.75 24.17
N LYS A 53 -7.16 26.41 25.31
CA LYS A 53 -7.74 26.62 26.65
C LYS A 53 -8.05 28.10 26.93
N HIS A 54 -7.18 29.00 26.47
CA HIS A 54 -7.34 30.45 26.65
C HIS A 54 -7.48 31.17 25.30
N GLN A 55 -8.64 31.05 24.66
CA GLN A 55 -8.90 31.57 23.32
C GLN A 55 -8.55 33.06 23.16
N ASN A 56 -8.91 33.92 24.11
CA ASN A 56 -8.59 35.36 24.04
C ASN A 56 -7.08 35.63 24.02
N ALA A 57 -6.29 34.85 24.75
CA ALA A 57 -4.84 35.01 24.77
C ALA A 57 -4.21 34.44 23.50
N ALA A 58 -4.69 33.29 23.00
CA ALA A 58 -4.27 32.74 21.72
C ALA A 58 -4.57 33.71 20.56
N GLY A 59 -5.76 34.33 20.57
CA GLY A 59 -6.13 35.35 19.59
C GLY A 59 -5.23 36.58 19.63
N LYS A 60 -4.86 37.07 20.83
CA LYS A 60 -3.88 38.17 20.98
C LYS A 60 -2.49 37.79 20.50
N TRP A 61 -2.04 36.58 20.81
CA TRP A 61 -0.77 36.05 20.33
C TRP A 61 -0.74 35.97 18.80
N LEU A 62 -1.78 35.39 18.18
CA LEU A 62 -1.92 35.32 16.73
C LEU A 62 -1.95 36.72 16.09
N ALA A 63 -2.74 37.65 16.61
CA ALA A 63 -2.80 39.01 16.07
C ALA A 63 -1.44 39.74 16.10
N LYS A 64 -0.59 39.41 17.08
CA LYS A 64 0.75 39.99 17.23
C LYS A 64 1.78 39.35 16.28
N HIS A 65 1.75 38.02 16.13
CA HIS A 65 2.78 37.27 15.39
C HIS A 65 2.38 36.97 13.93
N HIS A 66 1.10 36.75 13.67
CA HIS A 66 0.52 36.44 12.36
C HIS A 66 -0.76 37.28 12.10
N PRO A 67 -0.63 38.58 11.79
CA PRO A 67 -1.76 39.52 11.74
C PRO A 67 -2.86 39.16 10.72
N SER A 68 -2.52 38.39 9.69
CA SER A 68 -3.45 37.91 8.66
C SER A 68 -4.21 36.65 9.05
N VAL A 69 -3.91 36.05 10.21
CA VAL A 69 -4.48 34.78 10.67
C VAL A 69 -5.27 35.00 11.94
N THR A 70 -6.52 34.56 11.92
CA THR A 70 -7.39 34.51 13.10
C THR A 70 -7.57 33.06 13.54
N LEU A 71 -8.07 32.84 14.77
CA LEU A 71 -8.45 31.50 15.24
C LEU A 71 -9.45 30.82 14.29
N LYS A 72 -10.43 31.58 13.81
CA LYS A 72 -11.46 31.08 12.90
C LYS A 72 -10.90 30.69 11.53
N THR A 73 -10.04 31.52 10.95
CA THR A 73 -9.41 31.21 9.66
C THR A 73 -8.45 30.03 9.79
N ASN A 74 -7.72 29.93 10.89
CA ASN A 74 -6.84 28.79 11.17
C ASN A 74 -7.65 27.49 11.27
N GLU A 75 -8.74 27.48 12.04
CA GLU A 75 -9.66 26.34 12.10
C GLU A 75 -10.20 25.97 10.71
N GLY A 76 -10.59 26.96 9.89
CA GLY A 76 -11.05 26.73 8.53
C GLY A 76 -10.02 26.01 7.66
N VAL A 77 -8.76 26.47 7.69
CA VAL A 77 -7.64 25.83 6.94
C VAL A 77 -7.41 24.40 7.41
N TRP A 78 -7.51 24.15 8.72
CA TRP A 78 -7.41 22.79 9.24
C TRP A 78 -8.51 21.88 8.72
N ARG A 79 -9.77 22.33 8.77
CA ARG A 79 -10.93 21.55 8.30
C ARG A 79 -10.84 21.27 6.81
N GLU A 80 -10.57 22.29 6.00
CA GLU A 80 -10.39 22.15 4.56
C GLU A 80 -9.28 21.13 4.24
N GLY A 81 -8.19 21.15 5.00
CA GLY A 81 -7.12 20.19 4.79
C GLY A 81 -7.45 18.76 5.21
N MET A 82 -8.29 18.58 6.23
CA MET A 82 -8.80 17.25 6.60
C MET A 82 -9.72 16.71 5.51
N ASP A 83 -10.65 17.53 5.03
CA ASP A 83 -11.62 17.16 4.01
C ASP A 83 -10.89 16.79 2.71
N ALA A 84 -9.87 17.58 2.32
CA ALA A 84 -9.06 17.29 1.13
C ALA A 84 -8.27 15.97 1.25
N ALA A 85 -7.71 15.67 2.43
CA ALA A 85 -7.02 14.40 2.67
C ALA A 85 -8.01 13.22 2.62
N GLN A 86 -9.18 13.35 3.25
CA GLN A 86 -10.22 12.32 3.21
C GLN A 86 -10.69 12.04 1.78
N ALA A 87 -11.00 13.07 0.99
CA ALA A 87 -11.41 12.92 -0.40
C ALA A 87 -10.34 12.18 -1.25
N THR A 88 -9.05 12.42 -0.95
CA THR A 88 -7.94 11.70 -1.62
C THR A 88 -7.93 10.21 -1.26
N PHE A 89 -8.20 9.86 0.01
CA PHE A 89 -8.30 8.47 0.44
C PHE A 89 -9.53 7.78 -0.12
N GLU A 90 -10.68 8.45 -0.14
CA GLU A 90 -11.91 7.95 -0.78
C GLU A 90 -11.67 7.64 -2.25
N THR A 91 -11.04 8.57 -2.99
CA THR A 91 -10.65 8.36 -4.38
C THR A 91 -9.75 7.13 -4.55
N SER A 92 -8.83 6.90 -3.60
CA SER A 92 -7.92 5.73 -3.64
C SER A 92 -8.66 4.41 -3.40
N ILE A 93 -9.65 4.39 -2.49
CA ILE A 93 -10.54 3.26 -2.28
C ILE A 93 -11.35 2.99 -3.56
N GLU A 94 -12.01 4.02 -4.11
CA GLU A 94 -12.82 3.91 -5.32
C GLU A 94 -12.01 3.36 -6.50
N LEU A 95 -10.76 3.81 -6.68
CA LEU A 95 -9.88 3.31 -7.74
C LEU A 95 -9.64 1.79 -7.60
N LEU A 96 -9.34 1.30 -6.39
CA LEU A 96 -9.12 -0.13 -6.17
C LEU A 96 -10.43 -0.93 -6.26
N GLU A 97 -11.56 -0.36 -5.89
CA GLU A 97 -12.87 -0.97 -6.11
C GLU A 97 -13.14 -1.17 -7.60
N GLN A 98 -12.91 -0.16 -8.44
CA GLN A 98 -13.06 -0.28 -9.89
C GLN A 98 -12.13 -1.35 -10.46
N ARG A 99 -10.87 -1.36 -10.03
CA ARG A 99 -9.92 -2.42 -10.41
C ARG A 99 -10.42 -3.80 -9.99
N SER A 100 -11.02 -3.94 -8.81
CA SER A 100 -11.56 -5.23 -8.35
C SER A 100 -12.68 -5.75 -9.26
N ILE A 101 -13.55 -4.87 -9.75
CA ILE A 101 -14.62 -5.22 -10.70
C ILE A 101 -14.03 -5.74 -12.02
N GLU A 102 -12.97 -5.11 -12.52
CA GLU A 102 -12.30 -5.56 -13.74
C GLU A 102 -11.63 -6.94 -13.56
N VAL A 103 -10.94 -7.13 -12.43
CA VAL A 103 -10.32 -8.42 -12.09
C VAL A 103 -11.36 -9.51 -11.99
N GLU A 104 -12.48 -9.26 -11.29
CA GLU A 104 -13.58 -10.21 -11.17
C GLU A 104 -14.15 -10.61 -12.55
N LYS A 105 -14.30 -9.64 -13.45
CA LYS A 105 -14.74 -9.91 -14.83
C LYS A 105 -13.77 -10.82 -15.58
N ARG A 106 -12.45 -10.57 -15.47
CA ARG A 106 -11.43 -11.42 -16.10
C ARG A 106 -11.42 -12.82 -15.51
N MET A 107 -11.53 -12.95 -14.19
CA MET A 107 -11.63 -14.24 -13.50
C MET A 107 -12.84 -15.04 -13.99
N LYS A 108 -14.00 -14.40 -14.20
CA LYS A 108 -15.20 -15.06 -14.75
C LYS A 108 -15.06 -15.50 -16.22
N MET A 109 -14.20 -14.84 -16.99
CA MET A 109 -13.91 -15.21 -18.39
C MET A 109 -12.85 -16.30 -18.52
N GLN A 110 -12.09 -16.56 -17.44
CA GLN A 110 -11.08 -17.61 -17.37
C GLN A 110 -11.77 -18.96 -17.12
N GLU A 111 -12.23 -19.61 -18.18
CA GLU A 111 -12.88 -20.94 -18.09
C GLU A 111 -11.87 -22.10 -18.07
N GLU A 112 -10.59 -21.83 -18.40
CA GLU A 112 -9.55 -22.85 -18.53
C GLU A 112 -8.35 -22.55 -17.61
N GLY A 113 -7.95 -23.57 -16.85
CA GLY A 113 -6.79 -23.55 -15.96
C GLY A 113 -6.83 -24.71 -14.97
N PRO A 114 -5.70 -25.07 -14.33
CA PRO A 114 -5.70 -25.97 -13.18
C PRO A 114 -6.66 -25.47 -12.09
N GLU A 115 -7.49 -26.36 -11.55
CA GLU A 115 -8.51 -26.05 -10.53
C GLU A 115 -7.92 -25.26 -9.35
N TRP A 116 -6.76 -25.66 -8.86
CA TRP A 116 -6.09 -24.99 -7.73
C TRP A 116 -5.66 -23.54 -8.05
N ILE A 117 -5.39 -23.18 -9.32
CA ILE A 117 -5.10 -21.79 -9.72
C ILE A 117 -6.36 -20.95 -9.59
N ILE A 118 -7.49 -21.50 -10.05
CA ILE A 118 -8.79 -20.84 -9.99
C ILE A 118 -9.21 -20.65 -8.52
N GLU A 119 -9.07 -21.68 -7.70
CA GLU A 119 -9.34 -21.60 -6.25
C GLU A 119 -8.45 -20.56 -5.56
N LYS A 120 -7.14 -20.57 -5.83
CA LYS A 120 -6.20 -19.61 -5.24
C LYS A 120 -6.55 -18.17 -5.65
N ALA A 121 -6.89 -17.95 -6.92
CA ALA A 121 -7.34 -16.64 -7.39
C ALA A 121 -8.63 -16.19 -6.69
N GLN A 122 -9.60 -17.09 -6.48
CA GLN A 122 -10.83 -16.78 -5.73
C GLN A 122 -10.55 -16.41 -4.27
N VAL A 123 -9.64 -17.13 -3.61
CA VAL A 123 -9.22 -16.82 -2.23
C VAL A 123 -8.55 -15.46 -2.15
N SER A 124 -7.59 -15.16 -3.04
CA SER A 124 -6.93 -13.85 -3.07
C SER A 124 -7.93 -12.73 -3.40
N PHE A 125 -8.89 -12.95 -4.30
CA PHE A 125 -9.94 -11.97 -4.58
C PHE A 125 -10.84 -11.71 -3.35
N ALA A 126 -11.25 -12.76 -2.64
CA ALA A 126 -12.03 -12.63 -1.40
C ALA A 126 -11.25 -11.86 -0.32
N ALA A 127 -9.95 -12.11 -0.20
CA ALA A 127 -9.08 -11.35 0.70
C ALA A 127 -9.02 -9.86 0.32
N ALA A 128 -8.94 -9.53 -0.98
CA ALA A 128 -8.98 -8.15 -1.44
C ALA A 128 -10.29 -7.44 -1.06
N GLN A 129 -11.44 -8.11 -1.23
CA GLN A 129 -12.75 -7.53 -0.84
C GLN A 129 -12.83 -7.28 0.67
N PHE A 130 -12.34 -8.22 1.47
CA PHE A 130 -12.29 -8.05 2.92
C PHE A 130 -11.38 -6.90 3.35
N ASP A 131 -10.21 -6.74 2.71
CA ASP A 131 -9.30 -5.64 3.04
C ASP A 131 -9.81 -4.28 2.53
N LEU A 132 -10.66 -4.22 1.50
CA LEU A 132 -11.38 -2.99 1.13
C LEU A 132 -12.31 -2.53 2.26
N ASP A 133 -13.04 -3.45 2.91
CA ASP A 133 -13.86 -3.12 4.08
C ASP A 133 -13.00 -2.61 5.24
N ILE A 134 -11.84 -3.22 5.47
CA ILE A 134 -10.89 -2.74 6.48
C ILE A 134 -10.40 -1.33 6.13
N ALA A 135 -10.11 -1.03 4.86
CA ALA A 135 -9.71 0.31 4.43
C ALA A 135 -10.79 1.34 4.74
N ARG A 136 -12.06 1.05 4.41
CA ARG A 136 -13.20 1.95 4.70
C ARG A 136 -13.36 2.19 6.20
N ASN A 137 -13.26 1.14 7.01
CA ASN A 137 -13.33 1.27 8.47
C ASN A 137 -12.16 2.10 9.02
N ALA A 138 -10.94 1.87 8.54
CA ALA A 138 -9.78 2.65 8.95
C ALA A 138 -9.91 4.14 8.57
N LEU A 139 -10.53 4.46 7.43
CA LEU A 139 -10.83 5.85 7.07
C LEU A 139 -11.83 6.49 8.03
N ALA A 140 -12.90 5.77 8.37
CA ALA A 140 -13.91 6.24 9.32
C ALA A 140 -13.32 6.50 10.72
N ASP A 141 -12.33 5.71 11.13
CA ASP A 141 -11.58 5.88 12.37
C ASP A 141 -10.46 6.93 12.30
N GLU A 142 -10.37 7.68 11.19
CA GLU A 142 -9.29 8.65 10.90
C GLU A 142 -7.87 8.04 11.00
N ASN A 143 -7.75 6.74 10.73
CA ASN A 143 -6.51 5.97 10.81
C ASN A 143 -5.88 5.79 9.42
N ALA A 144 -5.20 6.85 8.95
CA ALA A 144 -4.51 6.87 7.67
C ALA A 144 -3.48 5.73 7.48
N PRO A 145 -2.62 5.42 8.48
CA PRO A 145 -1.69 4.29 8.38
C PRO A 145 -2.38 2.92 8.29
N GLY A 146 -3.56 2.77 8.90
CA GLY A 146 -4.38 1.56 8.79
C GLY A 146 -4.96 1.40 7.39
N LEU A 147 -5.52 2.48 6.85
CA LEU A 147 -6.06 2.55 5.50
C LEU A 147 -5.01 2.18 4.45
N GLU A 148 -3.84 2.82 4.46
CA GLU A 148 -2.80 2.56 3.45
C GLU A 148 -2.30 1.11 3.48
N ARG A 149 -2.13 0.54 4.68
CA ARG A 149 -1.77 -0.88 4.81
C ARG A 149 -2.86 -1.79 4.28
N ALA A 150 -4.13 -1.44 4.46
CA ALA A 150 -5.23 -2.19 3.87
C ALA A 150 -5.21 -2.07 2.35
N LEU A 151 -5.11 -0.86 1.78
CA LEU A 151 -5.03 -0.63 0.33
C LEU A 151 -3.84 -1.36 -0.31
N ALA A 152 -2.67 -1.38 0.33
CA ALA A 152 -1.52 -2.14 -0.17
C ALA A 152 -1.79 -3.66 -0.21
N ARG A 153 -2.51 -4.20 0.77
CA ARG A 153 -2.93 -5.61 0.78
C ARG A 153 -4.00 -5.89 -0.28
N VAL A 154 -4.96 -4.98 -0.46
CA VAL A 154 -5.93 -5.04 -1.57
C VAL A 154 -5.20 -5.11 -2.90
N GLU A 155 -4.27 -4.19 -3.15
CA GLU A 155 -3.51 -4.17 -4.40
C GLU A 155 -2.73 -5.47 -4.63
N ALA A 156 -2.01 -5.96 -3.62
CA ALA A 156 -1.28 -7.22 -3.71
C ALA A 156 -2.21 -8.41 -4.01
N ALA A 157 -3.33 -8.49 -3.32
CA ALA A 157 -4.31 -9.56 -3.48
C ALA A 157 -5.01 -9.50 -4.85
N LEU A 158 -5.31 -8.31 -5.38
CA LEU A 158 -5.84 -8.15 -6.73
C LEU A 158 -4.83 -8.52 -7.81
N ILE A 159 -3.54 -8.22 -7.60
CA ILE A 159 -2.47 -8.66 -8.50
C ILE A 159 -2.40 -10.18 -8.55
N GLU A 160 -2.44 -10.85 -7.39
CA GLU A 160 -2.41 -12.31 -7.31
C GLU A 160 -3.67 -12.96 -7.91
N ALA A 161 -4.83 -12.35 -7.71
CA ALA A 161 -6.10 -12.85 -8.23
C ALA A 161 -6.26 -12.64 -9.75
N ASP A 162 -5.58 -11.66 -10.34
CA ASP A 162 -5.77 -11.30 -11.75
C ASP A 162 -5.11 -12.32 -12.69
N PRO A 163 -5.89 -13.09 -13.48
CA PRO A 163 -5.33 -14.06 -14.41
C PRO A 163 -4.47 -13.40 -15.50
N GLY A 164 -4.70 -12.12 -15.81
CA GLY A 164 -3.92 -11.38 -16.80
C GLY A 164 -2.47 -11.13 -16.38
N THR A 165 -2.14 -11.28 -15.10
CA THR A 165 -0.76 -11.12 -14.61
C THR A 165 0.09 -12.38 -14.83
N GLY A 166 -0.55 -13.55 -14.96
CA GLY A 166 0.13 -14.83 -15.10
C GLY A 166 0.95 -15.29 -13.88
N LEU A 167 0.85 -14.58 -12.73
CA LEU A 167 1.68 -14.86 -11.55
C LEU A 167 1.47 -16.26 -11.01
N LEU A 168 0.21 -16.66 -10.79
CA LEU A 168 -0.14 -17.98 -10.27
C LEU A 168 0.34 -19.11 -11.19
N SER A 169 0.25 -18.92 -12.51
CA SER A 169 0.77 -19.86 -13.50
C SER A 169 2.30 -19.93 -13.50
N SER A 170 2.98 -18.80 -13.27
CA SER A 170 4.45 -18.76 -13.20
C SER A 170 4.97 -19.40 -11.91
N ASP A 171 4.32 -19.14 -10.78
CA ASP A 171 4.66 -19.72 -9.47
C ASP A 171 4.52 -21.24 -9.52
N TYR A 172 3.51 -21.74 -10.24
CA TYR A 172 3.38 -23.17 -10.51
C TYR A 172 4.56 -23.71 -11.29
N ALA A 173 4.88 -23.12 -12.43
CA ALA A 173 5.98 -23.58 -13.28
C ALA A 173 7.32 -23.58 -12.53
N ALA A 174 7.52 -22.62 -11.61
CA ALA A 174 8.71 -22.54 -10.77
C ALA A 174 8.73 -23.53 -9.59
N SER A 175 7.57 -23.94 -9.08
CA SER A 175 7.43 -24.88 -7.96
C SER A 175 7.17 -26.32 -8.38
N ALA A 176 6.92 -26.56 -9.68
CA ALA A 176 6.78 -27.89 -10.23
C ALA A 176 8.08 -28.69 -10.08
N PRO A 177 8.03 -29.95 -9.62
CA PRO A 177 9.22 -30.80 -9.56
C PRO A 177 9.82 -30.96 -10.97
N GLU A 178 11.16 -30.98 -11.08
CA GLU A 178 11.92 -31.01 -12.34
C GLU A 178 11.46 -32.12 -13.31
N ASP A 179 10.94 -33.23 -12.79
CA ASP A 179 10.43 -34.38 -13.57
C ASP A 179 9.10 -34.11 -14.30
N MET A 180 8.45 -32.96 -14.04
CA MET A 180 7.19 -32.54 -14.65
C MET A 180 7.35 -31.35 -15.62
N LEU A 181 8.57 -30.81 -15.76
CA LEU A 181 8.89 -29.85 -16.81
C LEU A 181 8.95 -30.60 -18.13
N LEU A 182 7.87 -30.54 -18.92
CA LEU A 182 7.91 -30.94 -20.32
C LEU A 182 8.99 -30.10 -21.01
N ARG A 183 10.16 -30.70 -21.16
CA ARG A 183 11.22 -30.22 -22.04
C ARG A 183 10.60 -30.19 -23.44
N THR A 184 10.11 -29.04 -23.86
CA THR A 184 9.84 -28.75 -25.27
C THR A 184 11.19 -28.58 -25.96
N GLU A 185 11.93 -29.69 -26.08
CA GLU A 185 12.94 -29.80 -27.11
C GLU A 185 12.17 -29.73 -28.43
N PRO A 186 12.48 -28.80 -29.34
CA PRO A 186 11.94 -28.88 -30.68
C PRO A 186 12.36 -30.24 -31.25
N ALA A 187 11.42 -30.94 -31.88
CA ALA A 187 11.67 -32.18 -32.60
C ALA A 187 12.68 -31.91 -33.73
N SER A 188 13.96 -31.86 -33.40
CA SER A 188 15.06 -31.90 -34.35
C SER A 188 15.36 -33.36 -34.61
N GLU A 189 14.88 -33.77 -35.79
CA GLU A 189 15.40 -34.81 -36.67
C GLU A 189 16.03 -36.03 -35.99
N PHE A 190 15.33 -37.17 -36.12
CA PHE A 190 15.91 -38.50 -36.06
C PHE A 190 17.23 -38.54 -36.86
N SER A 191 18.37 -38.49 -36.16
CA SER A 191 19.65 -38.86 -36.72
C SER A 191 19.83 -40.36 -36.53
N ASP A 192 19.94 -41.07 -37.66
CA ASP A 192 20.33 -42.47 -37.77
C ASP A 192 21.45 -42.84 -36.79
N HIS A 193 21.15 -43.70 -35.82
CA HIS A 193 22.18 -44.37 -35.01
C HIS A 193 22.59 -45.68 -35.69
N ALA A 194 23.16 -45.57 -36.88
CA ALA A 194 24.06 -46.60 -37.39
C ALA A 194 25.48 -46.21 -36.95
N HIS A 195 26.15 -47.10 -36.20
CA HIS A 195 27.47 -46.93 -35.57
C HIS A 195 27.47 -46.34 -34.15
N LEU A 196 26.93 -47.12 -33.21
CA LEU A 196 27.50 -47.17 -31.87
C LEU A 196 28.28 -48.48 -31.77
N GLU A 197 29.60 -48.39 -31.67
CA GLU A 197 30.48 -49.53 -31.45
C GLU A 197 30.36 -49.94 -29.98
N ILE A 198 29.70 -51.06 -29.72
CA ILE A 198 29.54 -51.62 -28.38
C ILE A 198 30.85 -52.32 -28.03
N VAL A 199 31.65 -51.69 -27.16
CA VAL A 199 32.81 -52.34 -26.54
C VAL A 199 32.29 -53.28 -25.46
N ASP A 200 32.42 -54.58 -25.70
CA ASP A 200 32.09 -55.65 -24.75
C ASP A 200 33.24 -55.81 -23.74
N LEU A 201 32.96 -55.53 -22.47
CA LEU A 201 33.91 -55.61 -21.36
C LEU A 201 33.78 -56.93 -20.56
N THR A 202 33.19 -57.97 -21.14
CA THR A 202 32.94 -59.24 -20.43
C THR A 202 33.99 -60.33 -20.63
N THR A 203 35.09 -60.07 -21.34
CA THR A 203 36.21 -61.02 -21.38
C THR A 203 37.12 -60.82 -20.17
N PRO A 204 37.33 -61.85 -19.32
CA PRO A 204 38.31 -61.75 -18.25
C PRO A 204 39.72 -61.67 -18.85
N ASP A 205 40.52 -60.71 -18.38
CA ASP A 205 41.95 -60.65 -18.67
C ASP A 205 42.59 -61.95 -18.16
N GLU A 206 42.98 -62.83 -19.10
CA GLU A 206 43.91 -63.93 -18.78
C GLU A 206 45.30 -63.32 -18.60
N GLU A 207 45.84 -63.47 -17.39
CA GLU A 207 47.25 -63.29 -17.05
C GLU A 207 48.14 -64.25 -17.88
N GLU A 208 49.47 -63.98 -17.84
CA GLU A 208 50.62 -64.77 -18.34
C GLU A 208 51.24 -64.19 -19.65
N GLU A 209 52.52 -63.78 -19.75
CA GLU A 209 53.78 -63.97 -19.01
C GLU A 209 54.67 -62.71 -19.07
#